data_AF-A0A1I4Y743-F1
#
_entry.id   AF-A0A1I4Y743-F1
#
_cell.length_a   1.000
_cell.length_b   1.000
_cell.length_c   1.000
_cell.angle_alpha   90.00
_cell.angle_beta   90.00
_cell.angle_gamma   90.00
#
_symmetry.space_group_name_H-M   'P 1'
#
loop_
_entity.id
_entity.type
_entity.pdbx_description
1 polymer ?
#
loop_
_entity_poly.entity_id
_entity_poly.type
_entity_poly.pdbx_seq_one_letter_code
_entity_poly.pdbx_strand_id
1 'polypeptide(L)'
;MVAVDTAARGRAPMSERRRTLLRLEISRAAVRLFRTHGVAATSGERIGAAVGLSARTVWRYFGTKESCVEPVLVRSIEPAVSTLRCWPPDRTLAEHLLAEYRPPAGPEEAADADAGLAVIALARTEPGLRAVWLAVHERAEQVLAEALAGRLGRAADDVEVRVHAAAIAAALRISGEDVAAEVAAGAAPADPVSRLCTALRAATDGVGAAVGAPVATATTSVDIRPGEPE
;
A
#
# COMPACT_ATOMS: atom_id res chain seq x y z
N MET A 1 25.98 -48.03 -37.64
CA MET A 1 24.77 -47.18 -37.74
C MET A 1 24.27 -46.94 -36.33
N VAL A 2 24.84 -45.95 -35.63
CA VAL A 2 24.52 -45.64 -34.23
C VAL A 2 23.54 -44.48 -34.22
N ALA A 3 22.46 -44.66 -33.46
CA ALA A 3 21.37 -43.72 -33.26
C ALA A 3 21.86 -42.36 -32.75
N VAL A 4 21.35 -41.29 -33.33
CA VAL A 4 21.37 -39.96 -32.73
C VAL A 4 19.94 -39.68 -32.26
N ASP A 5 19.68 -40.07 -31.01
CA ASP A 5 18.54 -39.56 -30.25
C ASP A 5 18.78 -38.07 -30.00
N THR A 6 18.10 -37.24 -30.80
CA THR A 6 18.17 -35.79 -30.66
C THR A 6 17.12 -35.39 -29.63
N ALA A 7 17.42 -35.66 -28.36
CA ALA A 7 16.62 -35.17 -27.25
C ALA A 7 16.66 -33.64 -27.25
N ALA A 8 15.57 -33.04 -27.74
CA ALA A 8 15.27 -31.63 -27.62
C ALA A 8 15.31 -31.24 -26.14
N ARG A 9 16.38 -30.54 -25.74
CA ARG A 9 16.50 -29.94 -24.40
C ARG A 9 15.51 -28.79 -24.28
N GLY A 10 14.25 -29.12 -24.02
CA GLY A 10 13.23 -28.17 -23.60
C GLY A 10 13.71 -27.49 -22.32
N ARG A 11 13.90 -26.17 -22.38
CA ARG A 11 14.36 -25.33 -21.27
C ARG A 11 13.50 -25.63 -20.04
N ALA A 12 14.10 -26.14 -18.96
CA ALA A 12 13.38 -26.52 -17.75
C ALA A 12 12.48 -25.37 -17.24
N PRO A 13 11.27 -25.66 -16.71
CA PRO A 13 10.36 -24.65 -16.19
C PRO A 13 11.07 -23.77 -15.14
N MET A 14 10.90 -22.45 -15.22
CA MET A 14 11.49 -21.56 -14.22
C MET A 14 10.82 -21.80 -12.86
N SER A 15 11.61 -21.94 -11.79
CA SER A 15 11.09 -21.98 -10.42
C SER A 15 10.30 -20.70 -10.08
N GLU A 16 9.28 -20.81 -9.23
CA GLU A 16 8.51 -19.67 -8.73
C GLU A 16 9.41 -18.60 -8.08
N ARG A 17 10.44 -18.99 -7.32
CA ARG A 17 11.42 -18.05 -6.75
C ARG A 17 12.10 -17.20 -7.83
N ARG A 18 12.58 -17.82 -8.89
CA ARG A 18 13.20 -17.12 -10.03
C ARG A 18 12.20 -16.20 -10.73
N ARG A 19 10.94 -16.62 -10.86
CA ARG A 19 9.87 -15.79 -11.43
C ARG A 19 9.61 -14.55 -10.57
N THR A 20 9.53 -14.69 -9.25
CA THR A 20 9.33 -13.58 -8.30
C THR A 20 10.48 -12.59 -8.33
N LEU A 21 11.73 -13.08 -8.32
CA LEU A 21 12.92 -12.22 -8.40
C LEU A 21 12.96 -11.43 -9.70
N LEU A 22 12.66 -12.07 -10.83
CA LEU A 22 12.62 -11.39 -12.13
C LEU A 22 11.50 -10.35 -12.21
N ARG A 23 10.32 -10.66 -11.66
CA ARG A 23 9.22 -9.67 -11.55
C ARG A 23 9.65 -8.45 -10.75
N LEU A 24 10.34 -8.65 -9.63
CA LEU A 24 10.85 -7.55 -8.80
C LEU A 24 11.91 -6.73 -9.53
N GLU A 25 12.82 -7.37 -10.27
CA GLU A 25 13.84 -6.69 -11.08
C GLU A 25 13.22 -5.79 -12.17
N ILE A 26 12.25 -6.32 -12.93
CA ILE A 26 11.46 -5.56 -13.90
C ILE A 26 10.75 -4.39 -13.22
N SER A 27 10.17 -4.63 -12.05
CA SER A 27 9.44 -3.62 -11.28
C SER A 27 10.32 -2.46 -10.84
N ARG A 28 11.49 -2.75 -10.27
CA ARG A 28 12.50 -1.75 -9.89
C ARG A 28 12.92 -0.91 -11.11
N ALA A 29 13.11 -1.55 -12.28
CA ALA A 29 13.46 -0.85 -13.51
C ALA A 29 12.32 0.06 -14.02
N ALA A 30 11.08 -0.42 -14.01
CA ALA A 30 9.91 0.35 -14.39
C ALA A 30 9.75 1.60 -13.52
N VAL A 31 9.87 1.47 -12.20
CA VAL A 31 9.77 2.62 -11.28
C VAL A 31 10.88 3.64 -11.52
N ARG A 32 12.14 3.21 -11.71
CA ARG A 32 13.22 4.14 -12.07
C ARG A 32 12.91 4.91 -13.36
N LEU A 33 12.38 4.24 -14.37
CA LEU A 33 12.01 4.88 -15.64
C LEU A 33 10.82 5.83 -15.49
N PHE A 34 9.78 5.45 -14.73
CA PHE A 34 8.65 6.32 -14.45
C PHE A 34 9.06 7.59 -13.70
N ARG A 35 9.97 7.49 -12.73
CA ARG A 35 10.51 8.67 -12.01
C ARG A 35 11.31 9.60 -12.91
N THR A 36 12.06 9.05 -13.87
CA THR A 36 13.00 9.82 -14.69
C THR A 36 12.39 10.39 -15.96
N HIS A 37 11.46 9.66 -16.58
CA HIS A 37 10.87 10.01 -17.87
C HIS A 37 9.36 10.25 -17.81
N GLY A 38 8.71 9.99 -16.67
CA GLY A 38 7.26 9.94 -16.55
C GLY A 38 6.67 8.61 -17.02
N VAL A 39 5.44 8.32 -16.56
CA VAL A 39 4.72 7.09 -16.91
C VAL A 39 4.39 7.06 -18.41
N ALA A 40 3.87 8.18 -18.95
CA ALA A 40 3.47 8.29 -20.35
C ALA A 40 4.63 8.02 -21.33
N ALA A 41 5.81 8.58 -21.07
CA ALA A 41 6.96 8.46 -21.98
C ALA A 41 7.75 7.15 -21.82
N THR A 42 7.35 6.27 -20.90
CA THR A 42 8.03 4.98 -20.66
C THR A 42 7.29 3.86 -21.40
N SER A 43 8.02 3.08 -22.20
CA SER A 43 7.47 1.94 -22.96
C SER A 43 7.97 0.59 -22.43
N GLY A 44 7.29 -0.49 -22.83
CA GLY A 44 7.72 -1.86 -22.49
C GLY A 44 9.08 -2.23 -23.06
N GLU A 45 9.45 -1.68 -24.22
CA GLU A 45 10.77 -1.84 -24.82
C GLU A 45 11.84 -1.21 -23.94
N ARG A 46 11.60 0.01 -23.43
CA ARG A 46 12.55 0.67 -22.53
C ARG A 46 12.69 -0.08 -21.20
N ILE A 47 11.58 -0.54 -20.64
CA ILE A 47 11.59 -1.36 -19.40
C ILE A 47 12.37 -2.66 -19.64
N GLY A 48 12.07 -3.39 -20.72
CA GLY A 48 12.76 -4.62 -21.07
C GLY A 48 14.25 -4.41 -21.28
N ALA A 49 14.62 -3.41 -22.08
CA ALA A 49 16.02 -3.08 -22.35
C ALA A 49 16.81 -2.78 -21.06
N ALA A 50 16.20 -2.11 -20.08
CA ALA A 50 16.83 -1.79 -18.81
C ALA A 50 17.20 -3.03 -17.95
N VAL A 51 16.65 -4.20 -18.26
CA VAL A 51 16.93 -5.48 -17.57
C VAL A 51 17.34 -6.60 -18.55
N GLY A 52 17.75 -6.26 -19.77
CA GLY A 52 18.21 -7.23 -20.77
C GLY A 52 17.12 -8.16 -21.32
N LEU A 53 15.86 -7.71 -21.35
CA LEU A 53 14.71 -8.48 -21.84
C LEU A 53 14.04 -7.81 -23.05
N SER A 54 13.34 -8.62 -23.84
CA SER A 54 12.41 -8.09 -24.86
C SER A 54 11.12 -7.59 -24.20
N ALA A 55 10.42 -6.63 -24.84
CA ALA A 55 9.09 -6.20 -24.43
C ALA A 55 8.10 -7.37 -24.35
N ARG A 56 8.16 -8.31 -25.30
CA ARG A 56 7.38 -9.56 -25.28
C ARG A 56 7.60 -10.37 -23.99
N THR A 57 8.84 -10.42 -23.50
CA THR A 57 9.15 -11.11 -22.24
C THR A 57 8.57 -10.38 -21.05
N VAL A 58 8.61 -9.05 -21.02
CA VAL A 58 7.98 -8.23 -19.97
C VAL A 58 6.47 -8.49 -19.92
N TRP A 59 5.78 -8.44 -21.06
CA TRP A 59 4.33 -8.65 -21.16
C TRP A 59 3.88 -10.08 -20.87
N ARG A 60 4.80 -11.06 -20.89
CA ARG A 60 4.51 -12.41 -20.37
C ARG A 60 4.37 -12.43 -18.84
N TYR A 61 4.95 -11.46 -18.13
CA TYR A 61 4.84 -11.34 -16.67
C TYR A 61 3.79 -10.32 -16.23
N PHE A 62 3.52 -9.28 -17.01
CA PHE A 62 2.69 -8.15 -16.62
C PHE A 62 1.61 -7.89 -17.65
N GLY A 63 0.37 -7.66 -17.18
CA GLY A 63 -0.77 -7.42 -18.05
C GLY A 63 -0.79 -6.01 -18.65
N THR A 64 -0.22 -5.04 -17.93
CA THR A 64 -0.11 -3.64 -18.36
C THR A 64 1.23 -3.04 -17.93
N LYS A 65 1.59 -1.90 -18.52
CA LYS A 65 2.76 -1.10 -18.13
C LYS A 65 2.71 -0.72 -16.64
N GLU A 66 1.54 -0.30 -16.17
CA GLU A 66 1.32 0.13 -14.80
C GLU A 66 1.42 -1.05 -13.83
N SER A 67 0.95 -2.25 -14.22
CA SER A 67 1.08 -3.46 -13.38
C SER A 67 2.53 -3.85 -13.08
N CYS A 68 3.51 -3.32 -13.82
CA CYS A 68 4.93 -3.51 -13.52
C CYS A 68 5.32 -2.97 -12.13
N VAL A 69 4.59 -2.04 -11.53
CA VAL A 69 4.91 -1.49 -10.19
C VAL A 69 4.45 -2.37 -9.04
N GLU A 70 3.57 -3.34 -9.29
CA GLU A 70 2.96 -4.17 -8.25
C GLU A 70 4.00 -4.85 -7.33
N PRO A 71 5.08 -5.48 -7.84
CA PRO A 71 6.05 -6.15 -6.97
C PRO A 71 6.70 -5.23 -5.94
N VAL A 72 7.13 -4.00 -6.30
CA VAL A 72 7.70 -3.08 -5.32
C VAL A 72 6.66 -2.53 -4.35
N LEU A 73 5.41 -2.32 -4.79
CA LEU A 73 4.31 -1.92 -3.90
C LEU A 73 4.02 -3.00 -2.84
N VAL A 74 3.96 -4.27 -3.26
CA VAL A 74 3.80 -5.41 -2.34
C VAL A 74 4.97 -5.46 -1.36
N ARG A 75 6.21 -5.29 -1.84
CA ARG A 75 7.39 -5.24 -0.97
C ARG A 75 7.36 -4.08 0.02
N SER A 76 6.88 -2.91 -0.39
CA SER A 76 6.83 -1.74 0.51
C SER A 76 5.82 -1.88 1.64
N ILE A 77 4.73 -2.63 1.44
CA ILE A 77 3.73 -2.88 2.49
C ILE A 77 3.99 -4.15 3.29
N GLU A 78 4.86 -5.05 2.81
CA GLU A 78 5.12 -6.35 3.44
C GLU A 78 5.55 -6.25 4.91
N PRO A 79 6.36 -5.28 5.37
CA PRO A 79 6.68 -5.14 6.79
C PRO A 79 5.44 -4.93 7.65
N ALA A 80 4.53 -4.05 7.22
CA ALA A 80 3.28 -3.80 7.94
C ALA A 80 2.38 -5.05 7.91
N VAL A 81 2.23 -5.71 6.75
CA VAL A 81 1.44 -6.94 6.63
C VAL A 81 2.02 -8.07 7.49
N SER A 82 3.34 -8.21 7.55
CA SER A 82 4.02 -9.20 8.38
C SER A 82 3.78 -8.94 9.87
N THR A 83 3.86 -7.68 10.32
CA THR A 83 3.51 -7.31 11.69
C THR A 83 2.06 -7.66 12.01
N LEU A 84 1.12 -7.39 11.10
CA LEU A 84 -0.30 -7.72 11.25
C LEU A 84 -0.57 -9.22 11.41
N ARG A 85 0.11 -10.07 10.64
CA ARG A 85 -0.03 -11.53 10.73
C ARG A 85 0.40 -12.09 12.09
N CYS A 86 1.31 -11.40 12.78
CA CYS A 86 1.83 -11.79 14.08
C CYS A 86 1.12 -11.07 15.25
N TRP A 87 -0.06 -10.50 15.02
CA TRP A 87 -0.79 -9.74 16.04
C TRP A 87 -1.29 -10.64 17.19
N PRO A 88 -0.76 -10.48 18.42
CA PRO A 88 -1.13 -11.33 19.55
C PRO A 88 -2.50 -10.92 20.13
N PRO A 89 -3.25 -11.84 20.73
CA PRO A 89 -4.62 -11.60 21.19
C PRO A 89 -4.72 -10.64 22.39
N ASP A 90 -3.67 -10.50 23.18
CA ASP A 90 -3.61 -9.71 24.43
C ASP A 90 -3.26 -8.23 24.24
N ARG A 91 -3.05 -7.77 23.00
CA ARG A 91 -2.69 -6.37 22.69
C ARG A 91 -3.63 -5.71 21.70
N THR A 92 -3.80 -4.39 21.78
CA THR A 92 -4.49 -3.65 20.71
C THR A 92 -3.64 -3.64 19.44
N LEU A 93 -4.26 -3.37 18.29
CA LEU A 93 -3.54 -3.30 17.02
C LEU A 93 -2.51 -2.16 16.99
N ALA A 94 -2.89 -0.99 17.52
CA ALA A 94 -2.01 0.16 17.59
C ALA A 94 -0.77 -0.11 18.45
N GLU A 95 -0.95 -0.70 19.64
CA GLU A 95 0.17 -1.08 20.52
C GLU A 95 1.10 -2.10 19.85
N HIS A 96 0.54 -3.09 19.16
CA HIS A 96 1.33 -4.09 18.45
C HIS A 96 2.15 -3.49 17.31
N LEU A 97 1.54 -2.64 16.48
CA LEU A 97 2.26 -1.92 15.42
C LEU A 97 3.34 -1.00 15.99
N LEU A 98 3.06 -0.28 17.08
CA LEU A 98 4.07 0.55 17.78
C LEU A 98 5.26 -0.28 18.26
N ALA A 99 5.01 -1.44 18.85
CA ALA A 99 6.04 -2.27 19.46
C ALA A 99 6.86 -3.05 18.42
N GLU A 100 6.21 -3.57 17.37
CA GLU A 100 6.79 -4.59 16.48
C GLU A 100 7.02 -4.12 15.05
N TYR A 101 6.46 -2.99 14.62
CA TYR A 101 6.77 -2.46 13.30
C TYR A 101 8.25 -2.07 13.24
N ARG A 102 8.94 -2.61 12.24
CA ARG A 102 10.32 -2.26 11.93
C ARG A 102 10.38 -1.71 10.52
N PRO A 103 10.93 -0.50 10.31
CA PRO A 103 11.16 -0.03 8.97
C PRO A 103 12.20 -0.94 8.27
N PRO A 104 12.21 -0.93 6.93
CA PRO A 104 13.24 -1.58 6.13
C PRO A 104 14.65 -1.28 6.66
N ALA A 105 15.43 -2.32 6.95
CA ALA A 105 16.74 -2.18 7.60
C ALA A 105 17.90 -2.44 6.64
N GLY A 106 17.68 -3.29 5.62
CA GLY A 106 18.68 -3.57 4.59
C GLY A 106 18.70 -2.52 3.46
N PRO A 107 19.83 -2.33 2.76
CA PRO A 107 19.92 -1.37 1.65
C PRO A 107 18.97 -1.71 0.51
N GLU A 108 18.77 -2.99 0.19
CA GLU A 108 17.80 -3.41 -0.83
C GLU A 108 16.36 -3.17 -0.40
N GLU A 109 16.04 -3.42 0.86
CA GLU A 109 14.69 -3.21 1.41
C GLU A 109 14.36 -1.71 1.46
N ALA A 110 15.33 -0.89 1.87
CA ALA A 110 15.19 0.56 1.86
C ALA A 110 14.98 1.11 0.44
N ALA A 111 15.71 0.58 -0.56
CA ALA A 111 15.53 0.95 -1.96
C ALA A 111 14.15 0.53 -2.50
N ASP A 112 13.65 -0.64 -2.11
CA ASP A 112 12.30 -1.09 -2.49
C ASP A 112 11.20 -0.25 -1.82
N ALA A 113 11.40 0.16 -0.57
CA ALA A 113 10.48 1.04 0.13
C ALA A 113 10.47 2.45 -0.49
N ASP A 114 11.63 3.02 -0.83
CA ASP A 114 11.72 4.28 -1.58
C ASP A 114 11.01 4.18 -2.95
N ALA A 115 11.21 3.07 -3.66
CA ALA A 115 10.52 2.82 -4.92
C ALA A 115 9.00 2.74 -4.73
N GLY A 116 8.52 2.06 -3.69
CA GLY A 116 7.10 1.99 -3.34
C GLY A 116 6.50 3.36 -3.03
N LEU A 117 7.16 4.15 -2.18
CA LEU A 117 6.74 5.52 -1.87
C LEU A 117 6.69 6.42 -3.12
N ALA A 118 7.67 6.29 -4.01
CA ALA A 118 7.67 7.03 -5.27
C ALA A 118 6.46 6.66 -6.15
N VAL A 119 6.08 5.38 -6.21
CA VAL A 119 4.88 4.93 -6.94
C VAL A 119 3.61 5.49 -6.31
N ILE A 120 3.50 5.46 -4.98
CA ILE A 120 2.34 6.02 -4.26
C ILE A 120 2.22 7.52 -4.52
N ALA A 121 3.33 8.24 -4.52
CA ALA A 121 3.34 9.67 -4.83
C ALA A 121 2.89 9.95 -6.27
N LEU A 122 3.38 9.17 -7.26
CA LEU A 122 2.97 9.27 -8.67
C LEU A 122 1.49 8.91 -8.87
N ALA A 123 0.95 7.98 -8.10
CA ALA A 123 -0.44 7.55 -8.17
C ALA A 123 -1.46 8.68 -7.88
N ARG A 124 -1.03 9.82 -7.31
CA ARG A 124 -1.88 11.01 -7.15
C ARG A 124 -2.26 11.66 -8.49
N THR A 125 -1.40 11.55 -9.50
CA THR A 125 -1.61 12.16 -10.83
C THR A 125 -1.73 11.11 -11.93
N GLU A 126 -1.44 9.85 -11.65
CA GLU A 126 -1.40 8.74 -12.62
C GLU A 126 -2.49 7.69 -12.30
N PRO A 127 -3.67 7.74 -12.96
CA PRO A 127 -4.81 6.88 -12.62
C PRO A 127 -4.52 5.38 -12.74
N GLY A 128 -3.69 4.98 -13.70
CA GLY A 128 -3.32 3.57 -13.87
C GLY A 128 -2.45 3.04 -12.73
N LEU A 129 -1.56 3.88 -12.16
CA LEU A 129 -0.81 3.52 -10.95
C LEU A 129 -1.72 3.50 -9.73
N ARG A 130 -2.68 4.43 -9.65
CA ARG A 130 -3.70 4.46 -8.58
C ARG A 130 -4.49 3.16 -8.52
N ALA A 131 -4.91 2.63 -9.67
CA ALA A 131 -5.63 1.36 -9.75
C ALA A 131 -4.79 0.19 -9.18
N VAL A 132 -3.50 0.11 -9.54
CA VAL A 132 -2.61 -0.94 -9.03
C VAL A 132 -2.38 -0.80 -7.52
N TRP A 133 -2.18 0.43 -7.04
CA TRP A 133 -2.02 0.71 -5.61
C TRP A 133 -3.24 0.29 -4.79
N LEU A 134 -4.44 0.65 -5.23
CA LEU A 134 -5.68 0.26 -4.56
C LEU A 134 -5.89 -1.27 -4.58
N ALA A 135 -5.59 -1.94 -5.69
CA ALA A 135 -5.71 -3.39 -5.78
C ALA A 135 -4.72 -4.13 -4.87
N VAL A 136 -3.51 -3.59 -4.66
CA VAL A 136 -2.54 -4.13 -3.68
C VAL A 136 -3.08 -3.97 -2.25
N HIS A 137 -3.69 -2.83 -1.94
CA HIS A 137 -4.30 -2.58 -0.64
C HIS A 137 -5.52 -3.46 -0.35
N GLU A 138 -6.42 -3.61 -1.31
CA GLU A 138 -7.59 -4.49 -1.20
C GLU A 138 -7.18 -5.94 -0.91
N ARG A 139 -6.10 -6.42 -1.53
CA ARG A 139 -5.55 -7.75 -1.22
C ARG A 139 -4.95 -7.84 0.19
N ALA A 140 -4.33 -6.76 0.68
CA ALA A 140 -3.83 -6.71 2.04
C ALA A 140 -4.96 -6.65 3.09
N GLU A 141 -6.10 -6.04 2.75
CA GLU A 141 -7.31 -6.00 3.60
C GLU A 141 -7.82 -7.41 3.96
N GLN A 142 -7.71 -8.37 3.04
CA GLN A 142 -8.13 -9.76 3.29
C GLN A 142 -7.36 -10.39 4.45
N VAL A 143 -6.07 -10.07 4.60
CA VAL A 143 -5.24 -10.53 5.72
C VAL A 143 -5.74 -9.95 7.05
N LEU A 144 -6.20 -8.69 7.04
CA LEU A 144 -6.79 -8.05 8.22
C LEU A 144 -8.13 -8.69 8.58
N ALA A 145 -8.97 -9.00 7.60
CA ALA A 145 -10.25 -9.67 7.81
C ALA A 145 -10.05 -11.05 8.46
N GLU A 146 -9.09 -11.84 7.99
CA GLU A 146 -8.74 -13.13 8.59
C GLU A 146 -8.26 -13.00 10.04
N ALA A 147 -7.39 -12.04 10.32
CA ALA A 147 -6.90 -11.78 11.68
C ALA A 147 -8.03 -11.35 12.64
N LEU A 148 -8.94 -10.49 12.17
CA LEU A 148 -10.08 -10.01 12.94
C LEU A 148 -11.13 -11.10 13.17
N ALA A 149 -11.37 -11.95 12.18
CA ALA A 149 -12.28 -13.09 12.29
C ALA A 149 -11.90 -13.99 13.48
N GLY A 150 -10.61 -14.35 13.56
CA GLY A 150 -10.08 -15.14 14.67
C GLY A 150 -10.23 -14.44 16.03
N ARG A 151 -10.01 -13.13 16.08
CA ARG A 151 -10.10 -12.33 17.32
C ARG A 151 -11.55 -12.15 17.80
N LEU A 152 -12.49 -12.01 16.88
CA LEU A 152 -13.91 -11.77 17.18
C LEU A 152 -14.71 -13.07 17.32
N GLY A 153 -14.11 -14.23 17.01
CA GLY A 153 -14.83 -15.51 16.97
C GLY A 153 -15.92 -15.55 15.90
N ARG A 154 -15.70 -14.83 14.79
CA ARG A 154 -16.64 -14.68 13.67
C ARG A 154 -16.04 -15.17 12.36
N ALA A 155 -16.85 -15.29 11.33
CA ALA A 155 -16.38 -15.60 9.99
C ALA A 155 -15.74 -14.37 9.32
N ALA A 156 -14.76 -14.57 8.44
CA ALA A 156 -14.06 -13.47 7.76
C ALA A 156 -14.94 -12.71 6.75
N ASP A 157 -16.03 -13.30 6.30
CA ASP A 157 -17.03 -12.69 5.42
C ASP A 157 -18.17 -11.99 6.17
N ASP A 158 -18.18 -12.06 7.51
CA ASP A 158 -19.10 -11.32 8.37
C ASP A 158 -18.99 -9.80 8.12
N VAL A 159 -20.14 -9.12 8.05
CA VAL A 159 -20.19 -7.70 7.68
C VAL A 159 -19.42 -6.82 8.67
N GLU A 160 -19.47 -7.12 9.97
CA GLU A 160 -18.79 -6.36 11.02
C GLU A 160 -17.27 -6.54 10.88
N VAL A 161 -16.82 -7.78 10.65
CA VAL A 161 -15.40 -8.10 10.41
C VAL A 161 -14.88 -7.36 9.19
N ARG A 162 -15.62 -7.40 8.06
CA ARG A 162 -15.23 -6.73 6.82
C ARG A 162 -15.18 -5.21 6.96
N VAL A 163 -16.14 -4.61 7.65
CA VAL A 163 -16.15 -3.15 7.89
C VAL A 163 -14.94 -2.74 8.74
N HIS A 164 -14.62 -3.49 9.80
CA HIS A 164 -13.44 -3.20 10.62
C HIS A 164 -12.14 -3.39 9.84
N ALA A 165 -12.03 -4.45 9.04
CA ALA A 165 -10.87 -4.68 8.18
C ALA A 165 -10.66 -3.53 7.19
N ALA A 166 -11.73 -3.11 6.49
CA ALA A 166 -11.70 -2.00 5.55
C ALA A 166 -11.32 -0.67 6.22
N ALA A 167 -11.84 -0.39 7.41
CA ALA A 167 -11.51 0.83 8.15
C ALA A 167 -10.01 0.87 8.53
N ILE A 168 -9.48 -0.24 9.03
CA ILE A 168 -8.05 -0.37 9.39
C ILE A 168 -7.17 -0.30 8.13
N ALA A 169 -7.56 -0.97 7.05
CA ALA A 169 -6.85 -0.92 5.78
C ALA A 169 -6.81 0.50 5.20
N ALA A 170 -7.91 1.25 5.33
CA ALA A 170 -7.97 2.66 4.95
C ALA A 170 -7.03 3.52 5.78
N ALA A 171 -6.96 3.32 7.10
CA ALA A 171 -6.02 4.04 7.97
C ALA A 171 -4.55 3.82 7.56
N LEU A 172 -4.17 2.56 7.31
CA LEU A 172 -2.83 2.20 6.83
C LEU A 172 -2.52 2.82 5.46
N ARG A 173 -3.48 2.76 4.53
CA ARG A 173 -3.35 3.32 3.19
C ARG A 173 -3.16 4.84 3.22
N ILE A 174 -4.00 5.55 3.98
CA ILE A 174 -3.94 7.01 4.11
C ILE A 174 -2.60 7.43 4.73
N SER A 175 -2.18 6.75 5.80
CA SER A 175 -0.88 7.03 6.42
C SER A 175 0.28 6.82 5.44
N GLY A 176 0.27 5.76 4.62
CA GLY A 176 1.27 5.54 3.59
C GLY A 176 1.25 6.59 2.47
N GLU A 177 0.07 7.04 2.06
CA GLU A 177 -0.12 8.11 1.08
C GLU A 177 0.43 9.46 1.57
N ASP A 178 0.23 9.79 2.84
CA ASP A 178 0.76 11.01 3.46
C ASP A 178 2.30 10.98 3.54
N VAL A 179 2.86 9.85 3.97
CA VAL A 179 4.33 9.67 4.00
C VAL A 179 4.91 9.81 2.59
N ALA A 180 4.29 9.19 1.59
CA ALA A 180 4.72 9.32 0.20
C ALA A 180 4.63 10.77 -0.31
N ALA A 181 3.59 11.50 0.08
CA ALA A 181 3.41 12.90 -0.26
C ALA A 181 4.53 13.79 0.31
N GLU A 182 4.94 13.57 1.55
CA GLU A 182 6.01 14.33 2.21
C GLU A 182 7.38 14.04 1.62
N VAL A 183 7.69 12.75 1.41
CA VAL A 183 8.94 12.35 0.76
C VAL A 183 9.03 12.96 -0.64
N ALA A 184 7.94 12.96 -1.40
CA ALA A 184 7.90 13.59 -2.72
C ALA A 184 8.07 15.11 -2.68
N ALA A 185 7.69 15.76 -1.57
CA ALA A 185 7.94 17.18 -1.32
C ALA A 185 9.36 17.47 -0.80
N GLY A 186 10.21 16.45 -0.62
CA GLY A 186 11.55 16.58 -0.05
C GLY A 186 11.57 16.79 1.46
N ALA A 187 10.46 16.55 2.14
CA ALA A 187 10.37 16.61 3.59
C ALA A 187 10.70 15.25 4.23
N ALA A 188 11.34 15.29 5.41
CA ALA A 188 11.45 14.12 6.26
C ALA A 188 10.05 13.82 6.85
N PRO A 189 9.54 12.58 6.75
CA PRO A 189 8.24 12.24 7.29
C PRO A 189 8.17 12.52 8.79
N ALA A 190 7.32 13.46 9.21
CA ALA A 190 7.23 13.82 10.63
C ALA A 190 6.40 12.75 11.37
N ASP A 191 7.07 11.96 12.23
CA ASP A 191 6.47 10.94 13.09
C ASP A 191 5.43 10.02 12.39
N PRO A 192 5.86 9.19 11.43
CA PRO A 192 4.96 8.33 10.65
C PRO A 192 4.18 7.34 11.53
N VAL A 193 4.76 6.94 12.67
CA VAL A 193 4.16 5.97 13.57
C VAL A 193 3.02 6.59 14.39
N SER A 194 3.20 7.81 14.91
CA SER A 194 2.12 8.51 15.62
C SER A 194 0.94 8.86 14.70
N ARG A 195 1.21 9.22 13.43
CA ARG A 195 0.14 9.42 12.44
C ARG A 195 -0.63 8.15 12.16
N LEU A 196 0.07 7.03 11.99
CA LEU A 196 -0.58 5.74 11.84
C LEU A 196 -1.46 5.42 13.05
N CYS A 197 -0.97 5.66 14.27
CA CYS A 197 -1.77 5.48 15.48
C CYS A 197 -3.02 6.38 15.51
N THR A 198 -2.88 7.63 15.08
CA THR A 198 -4.00 8.58 14.99
C THR A 198 -5.04 8.10 13.97
N ALA A 199 -4.59 7.63 12.79
CA ALA A 199 -5.46 7.08 11.76
C ALA A 199 -6.16 5.79 12.23
N LEU A 200 -5.45 4.92 12.94
CA LEU A 200 -6.01 3.69 13.51
C LEU A 200 -7.07 3.97 14.58
N ARG A 201 -6.81 4.93 15.49
CA ARG A 201 -7.82 5.37 16.47
C ARG A 201 -9.07 5.91 15.78
N ALA A 202 -8.90 6.75 14.76
CA ALA A 202 -10.03 7.25 13.97
C ALA A 202 -10.83 6.12 13.30
N ALA A 203 -10.17 5.03 12.86
CA ALA A 203 -10.83 3.86 12.31
C ALA A 203 -11.54 3.00 13.36
N THR A 204 -11.03 2.92 14.60
CA THR A 204 -11.59 2.07 15.67
C THR A 204 -12.63 2.75 16.53
N ASP A 205 -12.50 4.06 16.78
CA ASP A 205 -13.39 4.82 17.67
C ASP A 205 -14.75 5.14 17.03
N GLY A 206 -14.88 4.83 15.72
CA GLY A 206 -16.10 4.94 14.95
C GLY A 206 -16.48 6.38 14.55
N VAL A 207 -17.29 6.50 13.50
CA VAL A 207 -17.78 7.81 12.98
C VAL A 207 -18.70 8.50 14.01
N GLY A 208 -19.38 7.74 14.87
CA GLY A 208 -20.30 8.26 15.88
C GLY A 208 -19.63 9.15 16.94
N ALA A 209 -18.40 8.83 17.35
CA ALA A 209 -17.65 9.66 18.30
C ALA A 209 -17.20 11.00 17.70
N ALA A 210 -17.00 11.07 16.38
CA ALA A 210 -16.50 12.25 15.67
C ALA A 210 -17.59 13.09 14.99
N VAL A 211 -18.68 12.47 14.53
CA VAL A 211 -19.73 13.11 13.70
C VAL A 211 -21.10 13.09 14.38
N GLY A 212 -21.29 12.25 15.41
CA GLY A 212 -22.54 12.11 16.15
C GLY A 212 -22.71 13.09 17.32
N ALA A 213 -21.69 13.88 17.66
CA ALA A 213 -21.86 14.98 18.61
C ALA A 213 -22.69 16.08 17.92
N PRO A 214 -23.87 16.46 18.46
CA PRO A 214 -24.59 17.61 17.92
C PRO A 214 -23.65 18.82 18.00
N VAL A 215 -23.34 19.40 16.84
CA VAL A 215 -22.66 20.70 16.79
C VAL A 215 -23.61 21.67 17.48
N ALA A 216 -23.28 22.10 18.69
CA ALA A 216 -24.04 23.13 19.37
C ALA A 216 -23.95 24.39 18.49
N THR A 217 -25.01 24.66 17.73
CA THR A 217 -25.16 25.94 17.07
C THR A 217 -25.24 26.97 18.18
N ALA A 218 -24.19 27.76 18.33
CA ALA A 218 -24.21 28.93 19.20
C ALA A 218 -25.30 29.85 18.65
N THR A 219 -26.49 29.79 19.24
CA THR A 219 -27.50 30.83 19.09
C THR A 219 -26.90 32.06 19.73
N THR A 220 -26.27 32.92 18.93
CA THR A 220 -25.97 34.29 19.30
C THR A 220 -27.31 34.96 19.62
N SER A 221 -27.69 34.93 20.89
CA SER A 221 -28.76 35.76 21.42
C SER A 221 -28.26 37.19 21.33
N VAL A 222 -28.68 37.89 20.28
CA VAL A 222 -28.51 39.34 20.18
C VAL A 222 -29.37 39.93 21.29
N ASP A 223 -28.71 40.35 22.36
CA ASP A 223 -29.31 41.05 23.49
C ASP A 223 -29.66 42.48 23.02
N ILE A 224 -30.90 42.65 22.52
CA ILE A 224 -31.45 43.97 22.21
C ILE A 224 -31.85 44.60 23.53
N ARG A 225 -30.96 45.44 24.09
CA ARG A 225 -31.30 46.35 25.20
C ARG A 225 -32.43 47.29 24.77
N PRO A 226 -33.53 47.41 25.52
CA PRO A 226 -34.54 48.42 25.27
C PRO A 226 -34.00 49.80 25.67
N GLY A 227 -34.17 50.78 24.79
CA GLY A 227 -33.78 52.17 25.02
C GLY A 227 -34.59 52.82 26.13
N GLU A 228 -33.92 53.65 26.94
CA GLU A 228 -34.55 54.53 27.93
C GLU A 228 -35.31 55.67 27.25
N PRO A 229 -36.48 56.10 27.77
CA PRO A 229 -37.16 57.30 27.33
C PRO A 229 -36.60 58.57 28.01
N GLU A 230 -36.63 59.70 27.27
CA GLU A 230 -36.32 61.07 27.73
C GLU A 230 -37.20 61.57 28.88
#